data_AF-A0A9W9EPI8-F1
#
_entry.id   AF-A0A9W9EPI8-F1
#
_cell.length_a   1.000
_cell.length_b   1.000
_cell.length_c   1.000
_cell.angle_alpha   90.00
_cell.angle_beta   90.00
_cell.angle_gamma   90.00
#
_symmetry.space_group_name_H-M   'P 1'
#
loop_
_entity.id
_entity.type
_entity.pdbx_description
1 polymer ?
#
loop_
_entity_poly.entity_id
_entity_poly.type
_entity_poly.pdbx_seq_one_letter_code
_entity_poly.pdbx_strand_id
1 'polypeptide(L)'
;MAWAFLTLTIASRVTGQWADLTLSRTHGDAHSLSVERFEAVYAAVGNDTSENRLDQRYTLDKIRAPYQAVQEHSIKTNPYYFTGTLSTVAIVPGSYNLVINLMSNHSEEEPSGYLDSYSFKQFFGVTGYPGSFIWHKGQERIPKNWYKRPTISPYGLTDSLVDIGIGYLAYPKALRIGGNNGSVNSFTGISLEDLTGGVLNVKNLFEGDNFACLTFALAQQAITHLFKGAAGVCQQLNQFR
;
A
#
# COMPACT_ATOMS: atom_id res chain seq x y z
N MET A 1 -13.72 8.61 -1.25
CA MET A 1 -12.32 8.48 -1.72
C MET A 1 -11.75 7.19 -1.13
N ALA A 2 -12.03 6.04 -1.76
CA ALA A 2 -11.67 4.71 -1.28
C ALA A 2 -10.44 4.14 -2.00
N TRP A 3 -9.36 4.92 -2.08
CA TRP A 3 -8.16 4.59 -2.84
C TRP A 3 -6.96 4.38 -1.90
N ALA A 4 -6.98 3.34 -1.06
CA ALA A 4 -5.80 2.92 -0.30
C ALA A 4 -5.87 1.50 0.30
N PHE A 5 -6.55 0.53 -0.32
CA PHE A 5 -6.41 -0.89 0.07
C PHE A 5 -6.48 -1.87 -1.12
N LEU A 6 -6.22 -1.37 -2.33
CA LEU A 6 -6.17 -2.21 -3.54
C LEU A 6 -4.85 -2.97 -3.61
N THR A 7 -4.83 -4.20 -3.08
CA THR A 7 -3.95 -5.25 -3.58
C THR A 7 -4.40 -5.60 -5.00
N LEU A 8 -3.68 -5.09 -5.98
CA LEU A 8 -3.83 -5.45 -7.39
C LEU A 8 -3.37 -6.91 -7.56
N THR A 9 -4.30 -7.84 -7.83
CA THR A 9 -3.95 -9.22 -8.24
C THR A 9 -3.98 -9.27 -9.77
N ILE A 10 -2.83 -9.52 -10.39
CA ILE A 10 -2.71 -9.80 -11.84
C ILE A 10 -2.60 -11.32 -12.01
N ALA A 11 -3.53 -11.92 -12.73
CA ALA A 11 -3.48 -13.33 -13.13
C ALA A 11 -2.91 -13.45 -14.56
N SER A 12 -1.98 -14.38 -14.79
CA SER A 12 -1.62 -14.86 -16.13
C SER A 12 -1.92 -16.36 -16.26
N ARG A 13 -2.65 -16.72 -17.33
CA ARG A 13 -3.10 -18.07 -17.70
C ARG A 13 -1.98 -19.12 -17.79
N VAL A 14 -2.24 -20.31 -17.23
CA VAL A 14 -1.99 -21.60 -17.90
C VAL A 14 -3.20 -22.51 -17.60
N THR A 15 -3.71 -23.21 -18.63
CA THR A 15 -4.81 -24.22 -18.65
C THR A 15 -6.27 -23.79 -18.43
N GLY A 16 -6.87 -23.18 -19.46
CA GLY A 16 -7.93 -23.84 -20.26
C GLY A 16 -9.24 -24.37 -19.64
N GLN A 17 -9.71 -23.90 -18.48
CA GLN A 17 -11.10 -24.15 -18.05
C GLN A 17 -11.76 -22.86 -17.57
N TRP A 18 -12.88 -22.52 -18.20
CA TRP A 18 -13.73 -21.39 -17.83
C TRP A 18 -14.40 -21.69 -16.49
N ALA A 19 -13.76 -21.27 -15.41
CA ALA A 19 -14.42 -20.99 -14.15
C ALA A 19 -14.55 -19.46 -14.03
N ASP A 20 -15.76 -19.01 -13.69
CA ASP A 20 -16.07 -17.65 -13.31
C ASP A 20 -15.06 -17.16 -12.24
N LEU A 21 -14.16 -16.26 -12.65
CA LEU A 21 -13.10 -15.68 -11.84
C LEU A 21 -13.40 -14.21 -11.51
N THR A 22 -14.69 -13.88 -11.37
CA THR A 22 -15.09 -12.74 -10.54
C THR A 22 -14.79 -13.13 -9.09
N LEU A 23 -13.84 -12.46 -8.42
CA LEU A 23 -13.43 -12.77 -7.03
C LEU A 23 -12.96 -14.23 -6.83
N SER A 24 -11.71 -14.59 -7.16
CA SER A 24 -11.26 -15.96 -6.88
C SER A 24 -11.14 -16.23 -5.37
N ARG A 25 -12.24 -16.73 -4.78
CA ARG A 25 -12.35 -17.48 -3.51
C ARG A 25 -11.62 -16.90 -2.28
N THR A 26 -11.93 -15.66 -1.93
CA THR A 26 -12.00 -15.30 -0.51
C THR A 26 -13.39 -14.73 -0.26
N HIS A 27 -14.16 -15.29 0.67
CA HIS A 27 -15.48 -14.78 1.07
C HIS A 27 -15.35 -13.46 1.87
N GLY A 28 -14.33 -12.64 1.58
CA GLY A 28 -13.93 -11.49 2.37
C GLY A 28 -14.26 -10.16 1.70
N ASP A 29 -14.34 -9.11 2.52
CA ASP A 29 -14.47 -7.73 2.07
C ASP A 29 -13.08 -7.06 2.04
N ALA A 30 -12.61 -6.71 0.84
CA ALA A 30 -11.32 -6.07 0.61
C ALA A 30 -11.41 -4.54 0.37
N HIS A 31 -12.59 -3.93 0.51
CA HIS A 31 -12.81 -2.52 0.17
C HIS A 31 -13.42 -1.71 1.32
N SER A 32 -14.24 -2.33 2.16
CA SER A 32 -14.76 -1.67 3.35
C SER A 32 -13.67 -1.46 4.41
N LEU A 33 -13.80 -0.39 5.19
CA LEU A 33 -12.89 -0.16 6.31
C LEU A 33 -13.12 -1.21 7.41
N SER A 34 -12.04 -1.82 7.87
CA SER A 34 -12.04 -2.66 9.07
C SER A 34 -11.73 -1.77 10.28
N VAL A 35 -12.68 -1.67 11.21
CA VAL A 35 -12.51 -0.87 12.44
C VAL A 35 -11.34 -1.37 13.27
N GLU A 36 -11.16 -2.69 13.39
CA GLU A 36 -10.02 -3.30 14.09
C GLU A 36 -8.68 -2.87 13.49
N ARG A 37 -8.54 -2.93 12.15
CA ARG A 37 -7.30 -2.52 11.47
C ARG A 37 -7.10 -1.01 11.55
N PHE A 38 -8.17 -0.23 11.45
CA PHE A 38 -8.11 1.22 11.63
C PHE A 38 -7.62 1.55 13.04
N GLU A 39 -8.13 0.88 14.07
CA GLU A 39 -7.73 1.10 15.45
C GLU A 39 -6.26 0.76 15.69
N ALA A 40 -5.75 -0.32 15.10
CA ALA A 40 -4.34 -0.67 15.14
C ALA A 40 -3.44 0.42 14.54
N VAL A 41 -3.84 1.01 13.41
CA VAL A 41 -3.11 2.15 12.81
C VAL A 41 -3.29 3.42 13.64
N TYR A 42 -4.50 3.66 14.17
CA TYR A 42 -4.78 4.83 15.00
C TYR A 42 -3.90 4.87 16.25
N ALA A 43 -3.62 3.70 16.83
CA ALA A 43 -2.73 3.55 17.97
C ALA A 43 -1.25 3.83 17.65
N ALA A 44 -0.84 3.84 16.38
CA ALA A 44 0.55 4.06 15.97
C ALA A 44 1.06 5.46 16.31
N VAL A 45 0.16 6.42 16.56
CA VAL A 45 0.52 7.75 17.03
C VAL A 45 1.17 7.71 18.43
N GLY A 46 0.80 6.73 19.26
CA GLY A 46 1.29 6.55 20.63
C GLY A 46 0.56 7.41 21.67
N ASN A 47 0.87 7.16 22.96
CA ASN A 47 0.48 8.06 24.05
C ASN A 47 1.58 9.09 24.23
N ASP A 48 1.23 10.36 24.09
CA ASP A 48 2.18 11.46 24.15
C ASP A 48 2.40 11.94 25.60
N THR A 49 3.66 12.04 25.97
CA THR A 49 4.12 12.61 27.25
C THR A 49 5.05 13.81 27.05
N SER A 50 5.21 14.34 25.83
CA SER A 50 6.09 15.46 25.53
C SER A 50 5.33 16.81 25.53
N GLU A 51 5.94 17.87 26.08
CA GLU A 51 5.31 19.19 26.24
C GLU A 51 4.81 19.81 24.91
N ASN A 52 5.40 19.41 23.78
CA ASN A 52 5.15 20.03 22.47
C ASN A 52 4.07 19.31 21.64
N ARG A 53 3.53 18.18 22.11
CA ARG A 53 2.50 17.36 21.44
C ARG A 53 2.80 16.92 20.00
N LEU A 54 4.05 17.03 19.56
CA LEU A 54 4.50 16.60 18.22
C LEU A 54 4.42 15.07 18.09
N ASP A 55 4.58 14.35 19.20
CA ASP A 55 4.43 12.90 19.22
C ASP A 55 2.98 12.44 19.06
N GLN A 56 1.98 13.33 19.11
CA GLN A 56 0.58 13.04 18.74
C GLN A 56 0.32 13.15 17.23
N ARG A 57 1.37 13.26 16.41
CA ARG A 57 1.26 13.34 14.95
C ARG A 57 1.70 12.03 14.30
N TYR A 58 1.02 11.67 13.22
CA TYR A 58 1.44 10.56 12.37
C TYR A 58 2.68 10.97 11.58
N THR A 59 3.67 10.08 11.55
CA THR A 59 4.87 10.22 10.73
C THR A 59 4.94 9.05 9.77
N LEU A 60 5.73 9.19 8.71
CA LEU A 60 5.99 8.10 7.77
C LEU A 60 6.51 6.85 8.48
N ASP A 61 7.40 7.01 9.45
CA ASP A 61 7.95 5.89 10.21
C ASP A 61 6.88 5.18 11.06
N LYS A 62 6.07 5.94 11.81
CA LYS A 62 5.01 5.38 12.67
C LYS A 62 4.00 4.52 11.89
N ILE A 63 3.60 4.96 10.70
CA ILE A 63 2.63 4.21 9.88
C ILE A 63 3.28 3.05 9.11
N ARG A 64 4.60 3.08 8.88
CA ARG A 64 5.35 2.03 8.19
C ARG A 64 5.77 0.91 9.15
N ALA A 65 6.09 1.23 10.40
CA ALA A 65 6.56 0.25 11.38
C ALA A 65 5.68 -1.01 11.49
N PRO A 66 4.33 -0.92 11.44
CA PRO A 66 3.46 -2.09 11.49
C PRO A 66 3.43 -2.92 10.20
N TYR A 67 4.01 -2.44 9.09
CA TYR A 67 3.83 -3.06 7.77
C TYR A 67 4.25 -4.53 7.73
N GLN A 68 5.40 -4.87 8.33
CA GLN A 68 5.85 -6.26 8.42
C GLN A 68 4.85 -7.12 9.21
N ALA A 69 4.32 -6.62 10.32
CA ALA A 69 3.37 -7.34 11.15
C ALA A 69 2.03 -7.59 10.42
N VAL A 70 1.57 -6.64 9.60
CA VAL A 70 0.37 -6.80 8.76
C VAL A 70 0.56 -7.90 7.71
N GLN A 71 1.74 -7.96 7.09
CA GLN A 71 2.08 -9.05 6.16
C GLN A 71 2.13 -10.39 6.88
N GLU A 72 2.78 -10.47 8.04
CA GLU A 72 2.86 -11.69 8.85
C GLU A 72 1.48 -12.18 9.32
N HIS A 73 0.60 -11.26 9.72
CA HIS A 73 -0.78 -11.60 10.06
C HIS A 73 -1.46 -12.25 8.86
N SER A 74 -1.34 -11.66 7.67
CA SER A 74 -1.95 -12.20 6.45
C SER A 74 -1.40 -13.58 6.09
N ILE A 75 -0.10 -13.82 6.28
CA ILE A 75 0.52 -15.14 6.12
C ILE A 75 -0.09 -16.17 7.10
N LYS A 76 -0.35 -15.76 8.35
CA LYS A 76 -0.87 -16.64 9.41
C LYS A 76 -2.36 -16.93 9.28
N THR A 77 -3.14 -16.05 8.65
CA THR A 77 -4.61 -16.13 8.68
C THR A 77 -5.27 -16.34 7.31
N ASN A 78 -4.58 -16.04 6.22
CA ASN A 78 -5.14 -16.16 4.87
C ASN A 78 -4.38 -17.22 4.04
N PRO A 79 -4.95 -18.40 3.79
CA PRO A 79 -4.30 -19.44 2.97
C PRO A 79 -4.04 -19.04 1.52
N TYR A 80 -4.66 -17.95 1.06
CA TYR A 80 -4.50 -17.35 -0.27
C TYR A 80 -3.79 -15.99 -0.24
N TYR A 81 -3.08 -15.66 0.86
CA TYR A 81 -2.29 -14.44 0.90
C TYR A 81 -1.28 -14.43 -0.23
N PHE A 82 -1.28 -13.35 -1.02
CA PHE A 82 -0.29 -13.12 -2.06
C PHE A 82 0.01 -11.62 -2.14
N THR A 83 1.29 -11.28 -2.23
CA THR A 83 1.77 -9.93 -2.47
C THR A 83 2.66 -9.94 -3.71
N GLY A 84 2.15 -9.32 -4.78
CA GLY A 84 2.83 -9.29 -6.08
C GLY A 84 4.04 -8.37 -6.07
N THR A 85 4.92 -8.53 -7.06
CA THR A 85 6.20 -7.81 -7.14
C THR A 85 6.02 -6.29 -7.16
N LEU A 86 5.27 -5.74 -8.14
CA LEU A 86 5.03 -4.29 -8.20
C LEU A 86 4.28 -3.77 -6.96
N SER A 87 3.31 -4.57 -6.47
CA SER A 87 2.52 -4.21 -5.30
C SER A 87 3.40 -4.07 -4.06
N THR A 88 4.27 -5.06 -3.82
CA THR A 88 5.24 -5.05 -2.73
C THR A 88 6.22 -3.91 -2.94
N VAL A 89 6.97 -3.89 -4.06
CA VAL A 89 8.08 -2.95 -4.28
C VAL A 89 7.64 -1.49 -4.22
N ALA A 90 6.47 -1.14 -4.77
CA ALA A 90 6.11 0.27 -4.95
C ALA A 90 4.73 0.65 -4.39
N ILE A 91 3.67 -0.11 -4.70
CA ILE A 91 2.30 0.35 -4.48
C ILE A 91 1.93 0.39 -3.00
N VAL A 92 2.20 -0.70 -2.27
CA VAL A 92 1.86 -0.78 -0.84
C VAL A 92 2.69 0.20 -0.01
N PRO A 93 4.04 0.23 -0.05
CA PRO A 93 4.80 1.22 0.71
C PRO A 93 4.50 2.66 0.25
N GLY A 94 4.26 2.88 -1.04
CA GLY A 94 3.84 4.18 -1.56
C GLY A 94 2.48 4.63 -1.02
N SER A 95 1.54 3.72 -0.79
CA SER A 95 0.24 4.08 -0.21
C SER A 95 0.33 4.64 1.20
N TYR A 96 1.25 4.12 2.04
CA TYR A 96 1.55 4.72 3.35
C TYR A 96 2.05 6.16 3.18
N ASN A 97 2.93 6.41 2.21
CA ASN A 97 3.42 7.76 1.94
C ASN A 97 2.30 8.73 1.58
N LEU A 98 1.33 8.29 0.78
CA LEU A 98 0.18 9.10 0.38
C LEU A 98 -0.69 9.47 1.58
N VAL A 99 -0.87 8.58 2.56
CA VAL A 99 -1.62 8.90 3.79
C VAL A 99 -1.00 10.09 4.50
N ILE A 100 0.31 10.09 4.75
CA ILE A 100 0.96 11.24 5.40
C ILE A 100 0.95 12.46 4.48
N ASN A 101 1.43 12.31 3.25
CA ASN A 101 1.73 13.47 2.42
C ASN A 101 0.51 14.13 1.78
N LEU A 102 -0.61 13.42 1.64
CA LEU A 102 -1.86 13.95 1.09
C LEU A 102 -2.91 14.26 2.16
N MET A 103 -2.88 13.62 3.34
CA MET A 103 -3.87 13.89 4.39
C MET A 103 -3.36 14.89 5.44
N SER A 104 -2.06 15.22 5.45
CA SER A 104 -1.52 16.26 6.33
C SER A 104 -2.11 17.64 6.02
N ASN A 105 -2.38 18.41 7.07
CA ASN A 105 -2.84 19.79 6.99
C ASN A 105 -1.65 20.74 6.93
N HIS A 106 -1.56 21.54 5.87
CA HIS A 106 -0.48 22.52 5.65
C HIS A 106 -0.97 23.95 5.90
N SER A 107 -1.42 24.24 7.13
CA SER A 107 -1.86 25.59 7.49
C SER A 107 -0.71 26.59 7.48
N GLU A 108 -1.00 27.88 7.61
CA GLU A 108 0.03 28.93 7.66
C GLU A 108 0.95 28.76 8.88
N GLU A 109 0.42 28.29 10.00
CA GLU A 109 1.16 28.02 11.23
C GLU A 109 2.07 26.79 11.12
N GLU A 110 1.70 25.82 10.26
CA GLU A 110 2.37 24.53 10.10
C GLU A 110 2.58 24.20 8.61
N PRO A 111 3.38 24.98 7.87
CA PRO A 111 3.52 24.85 6.42
C PRO A 111 4.15 23.52 6.00
N SER A 112 4.96 22.91 6.87
CA SER A 112 5.54 21.57 6.68
C SER A 112 4.50 20.46 6.68
N GLY A 113 3.32 20.72 7.24
CA GLY A 113 2.21 19.78 7.31
C GLY A 113 2.23 18.92 8.57
N TYR A 114 1.05 18.62 9.09
CA TYR A 114 0.87 17.61 10.12
C TYR A 114 -0.39 16.77 9.89
N LEU A 115 -0.34 15.50 10.26
CA LEU A 115 -1.52 14.64 10.34
C LEU A 115 -1.74 14.26 11.79
N ASP A 116 -2.91 14.61 12.33
CA ASP A 116 -3.33 14.27 13.68
C ASP A 116 -4.49 13.27 13.67
N SER A 117 -4.80 12.73 14.85
CA SER A 117 -5.88 11.74 15.02
C SER A 117 -7.27 12.28 14.69
N TYR A 118 -7.48 13.59 14.79
CA TYR A 118 -8.73 14.21 14.36
C TYR A 118 -8.88 14.12 12.83
N SER A 119 -7.88 14.62 12.10
CA SER A 119 -7.89 14.65 10.64
C SER A 119 -7.90 13.25 10.04
N PHE A 120 -7.11 12.34 10.60
CA PHE A 120 -7.09 10.93 10.21
C PHE A 120 -8.49 10.31 10.27
N LYS A 121 -9.22 10.49 11.38
CA LYS A 121 -10.60 10.02 11.51
C LYS A 121 -11.55 10.62 10.47
N GLN A 122 -11.42 11.91 10.12
CA GLN A 122 -12.29 12.52 9.11
C GLN A 122 -12.08 11.91 7.72
N PHE A 123 -10.83 11.72 7.31
CA PHE A 123 -10.51 11.15 5.99
C PHE A 123 -11.00 9.71 5.84
N PHE A 124 -11.07 8.95 6.93
CA PHE A 124 -11.58 7.57 6.95
C PHE A 124 -13.05 7.46 7.38
N GLY A 125 -13.74 8.57 7.64
CA GLY A 125 -15.16 8.56 8.02
C GLY A 125 -15.42 7.87 9.36
N VAL A 126 -14.48 7.94 10.32
CA VAL A 126 -14.57 7.27 11.62
C VAL A 126 -14.91 8.26 12.74
N THR A 127 -15.78 7.85 13.66
CA THR A 127 -16.06 8.59 14.91
C THR A 127 -15.81 7.71 16.13
N GLY A 128 -15.75 8.34 17.31
CA GLY A 128 -15.53 7.65 18.59
C GLY A 128 -14.09 7.75 19.07
N TYR A 129 -13.74 6.85 19.97
CA TYR A 129 -12.45 6.70 20.63
C TYR A 129 -12.00 5.22 20.58
N PRO A 130 -10.74 4.91 20.91
CA PRO A 130 -10.24 3.53 20.94
C PRO A 130 -11.17 2.59 21.73
N GLY A 131 -11.51 1.44 21.17
CA GLY A 131 -12.46 0.47 21.70
C GLY A 131 -13.93 0.75 21.37
N SER A 132 -14.25 1.92 20.81
CA SER A 132 -15.63 2.32 20.47
C SER A 132 -15.74 2.99 19.11
N PHE A 133 -14.77 2.75 18.22
CA PHE A 133 -14.78 3.36 16.89
C PHE A 133 -15.95 2.87 16.04
N ILE A 134 -16.55 3.78 15.29
CA ILE A 134 -17.63 3.50 14.35
C ILE A 134 -17.23 4.07 13.00
N TRP A 135 -17.20 3.21 11.98
CA TRP A 135 -17.04 3.62 10.59
C TRP A 135 -18.37 3.99 9.98
N HIS A 136 -18.44 5.20 9.42
CA HIS A 136 -19.59 5.71 8.70
C HIS A 136 -19.32 5.64 7.21
N LYS A 137 -19.67 4.49 6.61
CA LYS A 137 -19.47 4.24 5.17
C LYS A 137 -20.01 5.41 4.32
N GLY A 138 -19.16 5.97 3.48
CA GLY A 138 -19.52 7.08 2.57
C GLY A 138 -19.48 8.47 3.21
N GLN A 139 -19.10 8.58 4.50
CA GLN A 139 -18.94 9.86 5.19
C GLN A 139 -17.47 10.30 5.33
N GLU A 140 -16.57 9.71 4.54
CA GLU A 140 -15.19 10.17 4.40
C GLU A 140 -15.17 11.62 3.91
N ARG A 141 -14.41 12.49 4.59
CA ARG A 141 -14.39 13.92 4.27
C ARG A 141 -13.06 14.57 4.60
N ILE A 142 -12.76 15.61 3.84
CA ILE A 142 -11.66 16.54 4.15
C ILE A 142 -12.04 17.28 5.46
N PRO A 143 -11.15 17.34 6.47
CA PRO A 143 -11.41 18.06 7.71
C PRO A 143 -11.72 19.54 7.47
N LYS A 144 -12.50 20.15 8.37
CA LYS A 144 -12.63 21.62 8.40
C LYS A 144 -11.25 22.25 8.69
N ASN A 145 -10.99 23.41 8.09
CA ASN A 145 -9.71 24.14 8.20
C ASN A 145 -8.49 23.31 7.76
N TRP A 146 -8.69 22.43 6.78
CA TRP A 146 -7.62 21.68 6.14
C TRP A 146 -7.11 22.41 4.91
N TYR A 147 -5.79 22.53 4.81
CA TYR A 147 -5.09 23.19 3.72
C TYR A 147 -4.21 22.18 2.99
N LYS A 148 -4.31 22.17 1.66
CA LYS A 148 -3.50 21.30 0.82
C LYS A 148 -2.02 21.68 0.91
N ARG A 149 -1.16 20.69 0.63
CA ARG A 149 0.28 20.90 0.42
C ARG A 149 0.55 22.08 -0.53
N PRO A 150 1.46 23.00 -0.17
CA PRO A 150 1.75 24.16 -0.99
C PRO A 150 2.44 23.75 -2.29
N THR A 151 2.09 24.42 -3.39
CA THR A 151 2.64 24.12 -4.73
C THR A 151 4.14 24.40 -4.85
N ILE A 152 4.69 25.21 -3.95
CA ILE A 152 6.14 25.48 -3.85
C ILE A 152 6.94 24.32 -3.25
N SER A 153 6.27 23.34 -2.61
CA SER A 153 6.87 22.12 -2.07
C SER A 153 6.05 20.91 -2.51
N PRO A 154 6.10 20.55 -3.81
CA PRO A 154 5.35 19.42 -4.34
C PRO A 154 5.87 18.10 -3.74
N TYR A 155 4.98 17.11 -3.67
CA TYR A 155 5.35 15.73 -3.37
C TYR A 155 5.02 14.87 -4.59
N GLY A 156 6.07 14.45 -5.29
CA GLY A 156 5.98 13.72 -6.55
C GLY A 156 6.39 12.26 -6.46
N LEU A 157 6.45 11.61 -7.63
CA LEU A 157 6.89 10.23 -7.74
C LEU A 157 8.32 10.03 -7.22
N THR A 158 9.23 10.95 -7.52
CA THR A 158 10.63 10.89 -7.07
C THR A 158 10.73 10.90 -5.56
N ASP A 159 10.05 11.84 -4.88
CA ASP A 159 10.02 11.91 -3.42
C ASP A 159 9.47 10.62 -2.82
N SER A 160 8.38 10.11 -3.41
CA SER A 160 7.78 8.84 -2.98
C SER A 160 8.71 7.64 -3.12
N LEU A 161 9.47 7.53 -4.21
CA LEU A 161 10.43 6.43 -4.39
C LEU A 161 11.60 6.52 -3.41
N VAL A 162 12.12 7.72 -3.13
CA VAL A 162 13.14 7.94 -2.10
C VAL A 162 12.62 7.51 -0.73
N ASP A 163 11.41 7.95 -0.40
CA ASP A 163 10.73 7.62 0.84
C ASP A 163 10.48 6.11 1.01
N ILE A 164 10.08 5.42 -0.06
CA ILE A 164 9.93 3.95 -0.07
C ILE A 164 11.30 3.29 0.17
N GLY A 165 12.35 3.76 -0.50
CA GLY A 165 13.71 3.25 -0.32
C GLY A 165 14.18 3.37 1.13
N ILE A 166 14.01 4.54 1.75
CA ILE A 166 14.28 4.76 3.18
C ILE A 166 13.45 3.80 4.04
N GLY A 167 12.18 3.60 3.71
CA GLY A 167 11.31 2.65 4.39
C GLY A 167 11.84 1.22 4.35
N TYR A 168 12.39 0.78 3.22
CA TYR A 168 13.00 -0.54 3.10
C TYR A 168 14.35 -0.68 3.78
N LEU A 169 15.13 0.40 3.85
CA LEU A 169 16.36 0.40 4.64
C LEU A 169 16.05 0.27 6.14
N ALA A 170 14.98 0.92 6.63
CA ALA A 170 14.53 0.80 8.01
C ALA A 170 13.86 -0.55 8.31
N TYR A 171 13.07 -1.08 7.36
CA TYR A 171 12.28 -2.30 7.53
C TYR A 171 12.53 -3.30 6.39
N PRO A 172 13.74 -3.87 6.26
CA PRO A 172 14.12 -4.70 5.10
C PRO A 172 13.28 -5.97 4.96
N LYS A 173 12.78 -6.51 6.08
CA LYS A 173 11.87 -7.67 6.09
C LYS A 173 10.48 -7.37 5.52
N ALA A 174 10.15 -6.11 5.24
CA ALA A 174 8.91 -5.75 4.58
C ALA A 174 8.97 -5.97 3.05
N LEU A 175 10.17 -6.11 2.46
CA LEU A 175 10.38 -6.41 1.04
C LEU A 175 10.25 -7.92 0.81
N ARG A 176 9.02 -8.43 0.94
CA ARG A 176 8.71 -9.86 0.77
C ARG A 176 7.74 -10.03 -0.38
N ILE A 177 8.19 -10.68 -1.44
CA ILE A 177 7.39 -10.97 -2.63
C ILE A 177 7.00 -12.45 -2.57
N GLY A 178 5.73 -12.76 -2.82
CA GLY A 178 5.25 -14.14 -2.83
C GLY A 178 3.92 -14.33 -2.12
N GLY A 179 3.63 -15.55 -1.68
CA GLY A 179 2.35 -15.86 -1.06
C GLY A 179 2.26 -17.26 -0.47
N ASN A 180 1.15 -17.52 0.22
CA ASN A 180 0.79 -18.83 0.72
C ASN A 180 0.35 -19.76 -0.42
N ASN A 181 0.67 -21.04 -0.29
CA ASN A 181 0.36 -22.07 -1.27
C ASN A 181 -0.85 -22.93 -0.82
N GLY A 182 -2.01 -22.29 -0.65
CA GLY A 182 -3.28 -22.96 -0.35
C GLY A 182 -3.50 -23.37 1.10
N SER A 183 -2.57 -23.05 2.00
CA SER A 183 -2.72 -23.22 3.45
C SER A 183 -2.13 -22.04 4.22
N VAL A 184 -2.60 -21.75 5.43
CA VAL A 184 -1.99 -20.72 6.27
C VAL A 184 -0.55 -21.12 6.63
N ASN A 185 0.32 -20.14 6.86
CA ASN A 185 1.74 -20.37 7.19
C ASN A 185 2.54 -21.16 6.13
N SER A 186 2.12 -21.12 4.86
CA SER A 186 2.79 -21.82 3.75
C SER A 186 3.47 -20.85 2.77
N PHE A 187 3.99 -19.74 3.29
CA PHE A 187 4.52 -18.67 2.46
C PHE A 187 5.74 -19.13 1.65
N THR A 188 5.61 -19.07 0.34
CA THR A 188 6.70 -19.27 -0.61
C THR A 188 7.06 -17.91 -1.21
N GLY A 189 8.28 -17.46 -0.93
CA GLY A 189 8.81 -16.19 -1.41
C GLY A 189 9.62 -16.33 -2.70
N ILE A 190 9.78 -15.22 -3.40
CA ILE A 190 10.74 -15.05 -4.51
C ILE A 190 11.73 -13.97 -4.08
N SER A 191 13.04 -14.24 -4.23
CA SER A 191 14.06 -13.24 -3.92
C SER A 191 14.19 -12.22 -5.06
N LEU A 192 14.69 -11.02 -4.75
CA LEU A 192 15.02 -10.03 -5.79
C LEU A 192 16.10 -10.52 -6.75
N GLU A 193 17.04 -11.32 -6.22
CA GLU A 193 18.12 -11.89 -7.01
C GLU A 193 17.55 -12.86 -8.06
N ASP A 194 16.67 -13.77 -7.65
CA ASP A 194 16.00 -14.69 -8.58
C ASP A 194 15.12 -13.93 -9.59
N LEU A 195 14.38 -12.92 -9.14
CA LEU A 195 13.49 -12.12 -9.96
C LEU A 195 14.24 -11.39 -11.09
N THR A 196 15.47 -10.95 -10.80
CA THR A 196 16.28 -10.15 -11.74
C THR A 196 17.38 -10.96 -12.42
N GLY A 197 17.46 -12.28 -12.19
CA GLY A 197 18.51 -13.13 -12.72
C GLY A 197 19.90 -12.78 -12.20
N GLY A 198 20.00 -12.29 -10.97
CA GLY A 198 21.26 -11.91 -10.32
C GLY A 198 21.69 -10.45 -10.50
N VAL A 199 20.96 -9.65 -11.29
CA VAL A 199 21.34 -8.25 -11.56
C VAL A 199 21.19 -7.36 -10.32
N LEU A 200 20.09 -7.53 -9.57
CA LEU A 200 19.82 -6.79 -8.35
C LEU A 200 19.64 -7.74 -7.16
N ASN A 201 20.14 -7.31 -6.02
CA ASN A 201 19.93 -7.94 -4.72
C ASN A 201 19.76 -6.87 -3.65
N VAL A 202 19.48 -7.27 -2.40
CA VAL A 202 19.24 -6.32 -1.30
C VAL A 202 20.42 -5.39 -0.99
N LYS A 203 21.65 -5.74 -1.41
CA LYS A 203 22.84 -4.91 -1.17
C LYS A 203 22.96 -3.77 -2.18
N ASN A 204 22.73 -4.05 -3.46
CA ASN A 204 22.89 -3.06 -4.53
C ASN A 204 21.56 -2.39 -4.96
N LEU A 205 20.41 -2.86 -4.47
CA LEU A 205 19.10 -2.32 -4.86
C LEU A 205 19.00 -0.80 -4.63
N PHE A 206 19.58 -0.30 -3.54
CA PHE A 206 19.52 1.12 -3.18
C PHE A 206 20.79 1.91 -3.57
N GLU A 207 21.65 1.32 -4.40
CA GLU A 207 22.78 2.03 -5.00
C GLU A 207 22.32 2.78 -6.26
N GLY A 208 22.67 4.07 -6.37
CA GLY A 208 22.32 4.89 -7.53
C GLY A 208 20.82 4.94 -7.80
N ASP A 209 20.43 4.65 -9.04
CA ASP A 209 19.05 4.64 -9.53
C ASP A 209 18.44 3.24 -9.64
N ASN A 210 19.12 2.19 -9.14
CA ASN A 210 18.71 0.79 -9.26
C ASN A 210 17.26 0.55 -8.78
N PHE A 211 16.88 1.09 -7.63
CA PHE A 211 15.53 0.96 -7.07
C PHE A 211 14.46 1.62 -7.97
N ALA A 212 14.75 2.80 -8.50
CA ALA A 212 13.85 3.53 -9.38
C ALA A 212 13.70 2.80 -10.72
N CYS A 213 14.81 2.33 -11.29
CA CYS A 213 14.83 1.53 -12.52
C CYS A 213 14.06 0.21 -12.38
N LEU A 214 14.25 -0.51 -11.27
CA LEU A 214 13.46 -1.71 -10.97
C LEU A 214 11.97 -1.38 -10.89
N THR A 215 11.60 -0.35 -10.14
CA THR A 215 10.20 0.06 -9.97
C THR A 215 9.57 0.42 -11.31
N PHE A 216 10.28 1.16 -12.16
CA PHE A 216 9.82 1.53 -13.50
C PHE A 216 9.65 0.30 -14.41
N ALA A 217 10.61 -0.62 -14.41
CA ALA A 217 10.52 -1.87 -15.19
C ALA A 217 9.30 -2.71 -14.76
N LEU A 218 9.05 -2.82 -13.45
CA LEU A 218 7.88 -3.52 -12.91
C LEU A 218 6.56 -2.82 -13.30
N ALA A 219 6.53 -1.49 -13.30
CA ALA A 219 5.36 -0.73 -13.73
C ALA A 219 5.03 -0.97 -15.21
N GLN A 220 6.04 -0.98 -16.10
CA GLN A 220 5.84 -1.29 -17.52
C GLN A 220 5.27 -2.69 -17.76
N GLN A 221 5.73 -3.68 -16.99
CA GLN A 221 5.21 -5.04 -17.08
C GLN A 221 3.73 -5.08 -16.69
N ALA A 222 3.34 -4.42 -15.59
CA ALA A 222 1.93 -4.36 -15.17
C ALA A 222 1.02 -3.70 -16.24
N ILE A 223 1.49 -2.61 -16.87
CA ILE A 223 0.77 -1.93 -17.95
C ILE A 223 0.61 -2.87 -19.16
N THR A 224 1.67 -3.60 -19.51
CA THR A 224 1.64 -4.54 -20.65
C THR A 224 0.69 -5.71 -20.38
N HIS A 225 0.54 -6.18 -19.14
CA HIS A 225 -0.44 -7.20 -18.78
C HIS A 225 -1.89 -6.70 -18.93
N LEU A 226 -2.15 -5.44 -18.60
CA LEU A 226 -3.46 -4.82 -18.84
C LEU A 226 -3.80 -4.75 -20.33
N PHE A 227 -2.83 -4.38 -21.18
CA PHE A 227 -3.03 -4.29 -22.63
C PHE A 227 -3.02 -5.65 -23.36
N LYS A 228 -2.26 -6.64 -22.90
CA LYS A 228 -2.31 -8.01 -23.46
C LYS A 228 -3.68 -8.66 -23.22
N GLY A 229 -4.36 -8.32 -22.13
CA GLY A 229 -5.78 -8.67 -21.93
C GLY A 229 -6.69 -8.07 -23.01
N ALA A 230 -6.49 -6.80 -23.37
CA ALA A 230 -7.25 -6.13 -24.43
C ALA A 230 -6.91 -6.64 -25.85
N ALA A 231 -5.64 -6.93 -26.13
CA ALA A 231 -5.23 -7.52 -27.41
C ALA A 231 -5.83 -8.93 -27.61
N GLY A 232 -5.95 -9.73 -26.55
CA GLY A 232 -6.63 -11.02 -26.59
C GLY A 232 -8.13 -10.92 -26.92
N VAL A 233 -8.81 -9.86 -26.43
CA VAL A 233 -10.21 -9.57 -26.77
C VAL A 233 -10.35 -9.16 -28.24
N CYS A 234 -9.49 -8.28 -28.75
CA CYS A 234 -9.48 -7.90 -30.17
C CYS A 234 -9.20 -9.10 -31.09
N GLN A 235 -8.32 -10.01 -30.67
CA GLN A 235 -7.98 -11.20 -31.44
C GLN A 235 -9.11 -12.25 -31.42
N GLN A 236 -9.86 -12.38 -30.33
CA GLN A 236 -11.08 -13.20 -30.28
C GLN A 236 -12.21 -12.62 -31.13
N LEU A 237 -12.40 -11.30 -31.17
CA LEU A 237 -13.44 -10.66 -31.99
C LEU A 237 -13.18 -10.81 -33.50
N ASN A 238 -11.92 -10.91 -33.92
CA ASN A 238 -11.55 -11.20 -35.31
C ASN A 238 -11.76 -12.67 -35.72
N GLN A 239 -12.04 -13.58 -34.78
CA GLN A 239 -12.38 -14.98 -35.09
C GLN A 239 -13.89 -15.19 -35.30
N PHE A 240 -14.72 -14.17 -35.03
CA PHE A 240 -16.17 -14.17 -35.29
C PHE A 240 -16.54 -13.40 -36.57
N ARG A 241 -15.57 -13.15 -37.44
CA ARG A 241 -15.78 -12.59 -38.79
C ARG A 241 -15.54 -13.64 -39.85
#